data_AF-A0A194XLU5-F1
#
_entry.id   AF-A0A194XLU5-F1
#
_cell.length_a   1.000
_cell.length_b   1.000
_cell.length_c   1.000
_cell.angle_alpha   90.00
_cell.angle_beta   90.00
_cell.angle_gamma   90.00
#
_symmetry.space_group_name_H-M   'P 1'
#
loop_
_entity.id
_entity.type
_entity.pdbx_description
1 polymer ?
#
loop_
_entity_poly.entity_id
_entity_poly.type
_entity_poly.pdbx_seq_one_letter_code
_entity_poly.pdbx_strand_id
1 'polypeptide(L)'
;MMPKWFRWPQTTLLSRSGFVLSVFEILEDIKESSLQNNITIKLAVVSVLGWIRNEWGDLIDEACLLADIELYEQPHVKAEIAAKTAPKGGSVLILDHGSYHLDIVYAAWDIQEKAYKPKQSVGMTDMGTSRMIKDLTFRVLFAYNANANVTEDDRRWPIAAGLDDIAQEVALARNEIKYGIGRAESQAIIGQDTSINITEPSGRLRIVNVTSQDIVHVQEQYMAAISKSIRTALIQNDLMAEYFRPSQSSRRRTM
;
A
#
# COMPACT_ATOMS: atom_id res chain seq x y z
N MET A 1 -21.97 -3.38 -34.46
CA MET A 1 -21.59 -2.76 -33.18
C MET A 1 -20.70 -3.75 -32.43
N MET A 2 -19.45 -3.39 -32.13
CA MET A 2 -18.55 -4.24 -31.36
C MET A 2 -19.01 -4.31 -29.89
N PRO A 3 -19.00 -5.47 -29.22
CA PRO A 3 -19.24 -5.56 -27.79
C PRO A 3 -18.31 -4.61 -27.05
N LYS A 4 -18.80 -3.98 -25.96
CA LYS A 4 -18.01 -2.99 -25.18
C LYS A 4 -16.68 -3.56 -24.65
N TRP A 5 -16.52 -4.88 -24.65
CA TRP A 5 -15.36 -5.64 -24.16
C TRP A 5 -14.20 -5.67 -25.16
N PHE A 6 -14.38 -5.11 -26.36
CA PHE A 6 -13.40 -5.08 -27.44
C PHE A 6 -12.66 -3.73 -27.61
N ARG A 7 -12.77 -2.80 -26.66
CA ARG A 7 -12.15 -1.47 -26.78
C ARG A 7 -10.80 -1.38 -26.07
N TRP A 8 -9.76 -1.49 -26.92
CA TRP A 8 -8.36 -1.02 -26.80
C TRP A 8 -7.44 -1.57 -25.69
N PRO A 9 -6.24 -2.08 -26.04
CA PRO A 9 -5.21 -2.42 -25.05
C PRO A 9 -4.54 -1.17 -24.48
N GLN A 10 -4.46 -1.07 -23.16
CA GLN A 10 -3.45 -0.23 -22.51
C GLN A 10 -2.18 -1.08 -22.39
N THR A 11 -1.14 -0.69 -23.13
CA THR A 11 0.06 -1.50 -23.44
C THR A 11 0.99 -1.82 -22.26
N THR A 12 0.62 -1.45 -21.03
CA THR A 12 1.42 -1.69 -19.81
C THR A 12 0.58 -2.12 -18.60
N LEU A 13 -0.71 -2.40 -18.78
CA LEU A 13 -1.59 -2.93 -17.74
C LEU A 13 -2.07 -4.31 -18.18
N LEU A 14 -2.11 -5.27 -17.24
CA LEU A 14 -2.72 -6.58 -17.49
C LEU A 14 -4.08 -6.37 -18.15
N SER A 15 -4.35 -7.12 -19.22
CA SER A 15 -5.71 -7.15 -19.78
C SER A 15 -6.69 -7.56 -18.68
N ARG A 16 -7.96 -7.17 -18.79
CA ARG A 16 -9.01 -7.59 -17.82
C ARG A 16 -8.92 -9.09 -17.52
N SER A 17 -8.84 -9.90 -18.58
CA SER A 17 -8.70 -11.35 -18.50
C SER A 17 -7.41 -11.78 -17.80
N GLY A 18 -6.29 -11.10 -18.08
CA GLY A 18 -5.02 -11.33 -17.41
C GLY A 18 -5.08 -11.06 -15.91
N PHE A 19 -5.72 -9.97 -15.50
CA PHE A 19 -5.92 -9.67 -14.07
C PHE A 19 -6.76 -10.73 -13.37
N VAL A 20 -7.90 -11.10 -13.95
CA VAL A 20 -8.79 -12.14 -13.40
C VAL A 20 -8.05 -13.48 -13.26
N LEU A 21 -7.30 -13.89 -14.29
CA LEU A 21 -6.53 -15.14 -14.26
C LEU A 21 -5.42 -15.11 -13.22
N SER A 22 -4.68 -14.00 -13.09
CA SER A 22 -3.65 -13.88 -12.06
C SER A 22 -4.22 -13.95 -10.64
N VAL A 23 -5.38 -13.36 -10.39
CA VAL A 23 -6.05 -13.47 -9.09
C VAL A 23 -6.56 -14.89 -8.86
N PHE A 24 -7.15 -15.52 -9.89
CA PHE A 24 -7.60 -16.91 -9.84
C PHE A 24 -6.46 -17.88 -9.50
N GLU A 25 -5.29 -17.73 -10.13
CA GLU A 25 -4.10 -18.55 -9.85
C GLU A 25 -3.69 -18.46 -8.38
N ILE A 26 -3.64 -17.25 -7.82
CA ILE A 26 -3.32 -17.05 -6.39
C ILE A 26 -4.38 -17.70 -5.49
N LEU A 27 -5.67 -17.62 -5.85
CA LEU A 27 -6.75 -18.25 -5.08
C LEU A 27 -6.66 -19.78 -5.11
N GLU A 28 -6.30 -20.36 -6.26
CA GLU A 28 -6.07 -21.80 -6.38
C GLU A 28 -4.85 -22.25 -5.56
N ASP A 29 -3.75 -21.48 -5.57
CA ASP A 29 -2.57 -21.77 -4.73
C ASP A 29 -2.91 -21.76 -3.23
N ILE A 30 -3.74 -20.80 -2.79
CA ILE A 30 -4.24 -20.73 -1.41
C ILE A 30 -5.14 -21.93 -1.09
N LYS A 31 -6.02 -22.33 -2.02
CA LYS A 31 -6.87 -23.52 -1.86
C LYS A 31 -6.04 -24.79 -1.77
N GLU A 32 -5.04 -24.96 -2.63
CA GLU A 32 -4.16 -26.12 -2.62
C GLU A 32 -3.40 -26.20 -1.28
N SER A 33 -2.82 -25.09 -0.84
CA SER A 33 -2.14 -25.00 0.47
C SER A 33 -3.07 -25.30 1.64
N SER A 34 -4.34 -24.90 1.56
CA SER A 34 -5.35 -25.18 2.58
C SER A 34 -5.78 -26.64 2.58
N LEU A 35 -5.93 -27.25 1.39
CA LEU A 35 -6.27 -28.66 1.23
C LEU A 35 -5.18 -29.59 1.78
N GLN A 36 -3.91 -29.21 1.67
CA GLN A 36 -2.80 -29.91 2.33
C GLN A 36 -2.98 -29.97 3.86
N ASN A 37 -3.73 -29.03 4.43
CA ASN A 37 -4.12 -28.98 5.83
C ASN A 37 -5.54 -29.52 6.10
N ASN A 38 -6.13 -30.25 5.14
CA ASN A 38 -7.51 -30.77 5.14
C ASN A 38 -8.59 -29.68 5.29
N ILE A 39 -8.30 -28.45 4.87
CA ILE A 39 -9.27 -27.34 4.88
C ILE A 39 -9.78 -27.13 3.46
N THR A 40 -11.10 -27.20 3.28
CA THR A 40 -11.74 -26.86 2.01
C THR A 40 -12.34 -25.46 2.11
N ILE A 41 -11.91 -24.57 1.23
CA ILE A 41 -12.46 -23.21 1.11
C ILE A 41 -13.59 -23.25 0.09
N LYS A 42 -14.81 -22.87 0.52
CA LYS A 42 -16.00 -22.72 -0.33
C LYS A 42 -16.58 -21.32 -0.32
N LEU A 43 -16.27 -20.56 0.73
CA LEU A 43 -16.79 -19.23 0.99
C LEU A 43 -15.63 -18.33 1.40
N ALA A 44 -15.62 -17.10 0.91
CA ALA A 44 -14.63 -16.11 1.31
C ALA A 44 -15.24 -14.72 1.49
N VAL A 45 -14.51 -13.94 2.27
CA VAL A 45 -14.73 -12.51 2.49
C VAL A 45 -13.46 -11.82 2.01
N VAL A 46 -13.54 -11.07 0.92
CA VAL A 46 -12.36 -10.43 0.31
C VAL A 46 -12.39 -8.94 0.57
N SER A 47 -11.33 -8.45 1.21
CA SER A 47 -11.13 -7.02 1.45
C SER A 47 -10.64 -6.31 0.19
N VAL A 48 -11.27 -5.19 -0.14
CA VAL A 48 -10.88 -4.30 -1.24
C VAL A 48 -10.59 -2.89 -0.74
N LEU A 49 -9.65 -2.22 -1.38
CA LEU A 49 -9.28 -0.84 -1.03
C LEU A 49 -10.40 0.12 -1.42
N GLY A 50 -10.67 1.12 -0.58
CA GLY A 50 -11.87 1.95 -0.74
C GLY A 50 -11.84 2.92 -1.92
N TRP A 51 -10.72 3.06 -2.62
CA TRP A 51 -10.60 3.82 -3.87
C TRP A 51 -10.63 2.95 -5.13
N ILE A 52 -10.59 1.63 -4.97
CA ILE A 52 -10.81 0.69 -6.07
C ILE A 52 -12.28 0.84 -6.48
N ARG A 53 -12.50 1.29 -7.73
CA ARG A 53 -13.84 1.48 -8.29
C ARG A 53 -14.53 0.12 -8.46
N ASN A 54 -15.86 0.11 -8.45
CA ASN A 54 -16.70 -1.09 -8.63
C ASN A 54 -16.20 -2.03 -9.75
N GLU A 55 -15.69 -1.46 -10.84
CA GLU A 55 -15.18 -2.22 -12.00
C GLU A 55 -14.08 -3.23 -11.68
N TRP A 56 -13.28 -3.01 -10.65
CA TRP A 56 -12.23 -3.94 -10.19
C TRP A 56 -12.74 -4.91 -9.14
N GLY A 57 -13.74 -4.50 -8.34
CA GLY A 57 -14.46 -5.40 -7.44
C GLY A 57 -15.13 -6.53 -8.24
N ASP A 58 -15.75 -6.17 -9.37
CA ASP A 58 -16.34 -7.13 -10.31
C ASP A 58 -15.30 -8.15 -10.85
N LEU A 59 -14.03 -7.75 -11.01
CA LEU A 59 -12.97 -8.66 -11.47
C LEU A 59 -12.54 -9.66 -10.40
N ILE A 60 -12.54 -9.22 -9.14
CA ILE A 60 -12.26 -10.08 -8.00
C ILE A 60 -13.40 -11.09 -7.83
N ASP A 61 -14.65 -10.63 -7.96
CA ASP A 61 -15.82 -11.50 -7.95
C ASP A 61 -15.75 -12.55 -9.07
N GLU A 62 -15.36 -12.13 -10.28
CA GLU A 62 -15.15 -13.01 -11.43
C GLU A 62 -14.06 -14.06 -11.16
N ALA A 63 -12.94 -13.65 -10.56
CA ALA A 63 -11.84 -14.57 -10.20
C ALA A 63 -12.24 -15.57 -9.11
N CYS A 64 -12.97 -15.13 -8.07
CA CYS A 64 -13.47 -16.00 -7.01
C CYS A 64 -14.49 -17.00 -7.53
N LEU A 65 -15.38 -16.57 -8.44
CA LEU A 65 -16.33 -17.47 -9.09
C LEU A 65 -15.60 -18.56 -9.90
N LEU A 66 -14.55 -18.20 -10.64
CA LEU A 66 -13.72 -19.18 -11.37
C LEU A 66 -13.04 -20.16 -10.42
N ALA A 67 -12.65 -19.72 -9.23
CA ALA A 67 -12.06 -20.55 -8.19
C ALA A 67 -13.09 -21.37 -7.40
N ASP A 68 -14.37 -21.41 -7.77
CA ASP A 68 -15.44 -22.08 -7.02
C ASP A 68 -15.52 -21.61 -5.54
N ILE A 69 -15.35 -20.30 -5.34
CA ILE A 69 -15.46 -19.62 -4.05
C ILE A 69 -16.65 -18.67 -4.10
N GLU A 70 -17.65 -18.91 -3.25
CA GLU A 70 -18.78 -18.00 -3.07
C GLU A 70 -18.36 -16.80 -2.21
N LEU A 71 -18.60 -15.59 -2.72
CA LEU A 71 -18.32 -14.33 -2.02
C LEU A 71 -19.57 -13.88 -1.26
N TYR A 72 -19.45 -13.80 0.06
CA TYR A 72 -20.58 -13.48 0.94
C TYR A 72 -20.86 -11.97 1.01
N GLU A 73 -19.81 -11.17 1.21
CA GLU A 73 -19.82 -9.70 1.20
C GLU A 73 -18.37 -9.23 1.01
N GLN A 74 -18.13 -8.16 0.25
CA GLN A 74 -16.85 -7.48 0.26
C GLN A 74 -16.89 -6.42 1.36
N PRO A 75 -16.38 -6.69 2.57
CA PRO A 75 -16.42 -5.73 3.65
C PRO A 75 -15.63 -4.51 3.23
N HIS A 76 -16.24 -3.35 3.37
CA HIS A 76 -15.49 -2.12 3.50
C HIS A 76 -14.77 -2.17 4.86
N VAL A 77 -13.59 -2.79 4.87
CA VAL A 77 -12.67 -3.04 6.02
C VAL A 77 -12.68 -1.89 7.04
N LYS A 78 -12.83 -0.68 6.55
CA LYS A 78 -12.82 0.60 7.26
C LYS A 78 -13.93 0.72 8.32
N ALA A 79 -15.15 0.27 8.06
CA ALA A 79 -16.24 0.35 9.03
C ALA A 79 -16.06 -0.64 10.18
N GLU A 80 -15.55 -1.83 9.88
CA GLU A 80 -15.24 -2.87 10.87
C GLU A 80 -14.03 -2.47 11.74
N ILE A 81 -12.96 -1.93 11.13
CA ILE A 81 -11.83 -1.36 11.87
C ILE A 81 -12.34 -0.27 12.82
N ALA A 82 -13.14 0.69 12.31
CA ALA A 82 -13.69 1.77 13.14
C ALA A 82 -14.51 1.23 14.32
N ALA A 83 -15.35 0.22 14.09
CA ALA A 83 -16.16 -0.40 15.13
C ALA A 83 -15.33 -1.08 16.23
N LYS A 84 -14.17 -1.64 15.87
CA LYS A 84 -13.27 -2.32 16.82
C LYS A 84 -12.33 -1.37 17.56
N THR A 85 -11.93 -0.26 16.94
CA THR A 85 -10.87 0.61 17.48
C THR A 85 -11.37 1.92 18.09
N ALA A 86 -12.56 2.40 17.71
CA ALA A 86 -13.04 3.71 18.14
C ALA A 86 -13.85 3.63 19.44
N PRO A 87 -13.64 4.56 20.39
CA PRO A 87 -14.45 4.64 21.60
C PRO A 87 -15.92 4.93 21.25
N LYS A 88 -16.85 4.19 21.87
CA LYS A 88 -18.29 4.24 21.56
C LYS A 88 -18.81 5.68 21.50
N GLY A 89 -19.42 6.05 20.36
CA GLY A 89 -19.95 7.39 20.14
C GLY A 89 -18.93 8.43 19.66
N GLY A 90 -17.66 8.04 19.48
CA GLY A 90 -16.59 8.92 19.06
C GLY A 90 -16.39 9.00 17.54
N SER A 91 -15.23 9.54 17.17
CA SER A 91 -14.72 9.50 15.80
C SER A 91 -13.30 8.95 15.80
N VAL A 92 -12.87 8.44 14.65
CA VAL A 92 -11.56 7.82 14.45
C VAL A 92 -10.98 8.21 13.10
N LEU A 93 -9.67 8.42 13.09
CA LEU A 93 -8.89 8.49 11.87
C LEU A 93 -8.15 7.16 11.70
N ILE A 94 -8.44 6.46 10.62
CA ILE A 94 -7.80 5.19 10.25
C ILE A 94 -6.75 5.50 9.19
N LEU A 95 -5.55 4.99 9.43
CA LEU A 95 -4.44 4.97 8.47
C LEU A 95 -4.22 3.52 8.06
N ASP A 96 -4.71 3.15 6.89
CA ASP A 96 -4.54 1.81 6.31
C ASP A 96 -3.35 1.87 5.34
N HIS A 97 -2.20 1.41 5.82
CA HIS A 97 -0.92 1.48 5.13
C HIS A 97 -0.53 0.08 4.66
N GLY A 98 -0.57 -0.13 3.34
CA GLY A 98 -0.22 -1.40 2.72
C GLY A 98 1.08 -1.34 1.94
N SER A 99 1.36 -2.41 1.19
CA SER A 99 2.58 -2.50 0.39
C SER A 99 2.63 -1.46 -0.74
N TYR A 100 1.50 -1.07 -1.31
CA TYR A 100 1.44 -0.18 -2.49
C TYR A 100 0.50 1.01 -2.34
N HIS A 101 -0.14 1.18 -1.17
CA HIS A 101 -1.15 2.20 -0.96
C HIS A 101 -1.11 2.74 0.47
N LEU A 102 -1.69 3.93 0.63
CA LEU A 102 -2.10 4.49 1.90
C LEU A 102 -3.52 5.03 1.78
N ASP A 103 -4.39 4.56 2.67
CA ASP A 103 -5.76 5.02 2.80
C ASP A 103 -5.93 5.77 4.12
N ILE A 104 -6.38 7.02 4.03
CA ILE A 104 -6.68 7.88 5.18
C ILE A 104 -8.20 8.02 5.26
N VAL A 105 -8.79 7.53 6.34
CA VAL A 105 -10.25 7.46 6.50
C VAL A 105 -10.66 8.11 7.80
N TYR A 106 -11.54 9.10 7.72
CA TYR A 106 -12.21 9.64 8.88
C TYR A 106 -13.59 9.00 9.01
N ALA A 107 -13.84 8.33 10.14
CA ALA A 107 -15.11 7.70 10.45
C ALA A 107 -15.68 8.25 11.76
N ALA A 108 -17.00 8.42 11.83
CA ALA A 108 -17.69 8.92 13.00
C ALA A 108 -18.91 8.06 13.32
N TRP A 109 -19.26 7.99 14.61
CA TRP A 109 -20.45 7.28 15.07
C TRP A 109 -21.72 7.97 14.57
N ASP A 110 -22.55 7.21 13.86
CA ASP A 110 -23.89 7.62 13.51
C ASP A 110 -24.88 7.18 14.59
N ILE A 111 -25.54 8.14 15.23
CA ILE A 111 -26.48 7.88 16.33
C ILE A 111 -27.74 7.16 15.82
N GLN A 112 -28.20 7.47 14.61
CA GLN A 112 -29.43 6.91 14.06
C GLN A 112 -29.21 5.46 13.63
N GLU A 113 -28.12 5.22 12.89
CA GLU A 113 -27.79 3.89 12.38
C GLU A 113 -27.06 3.01 13.40
N LYS A 114 -26.63 3.58 14.54
CA LYS A 114 -25.83 2.90 15.57
C LYS A 114 -24.60 2.19 14.99
N ALA A 115 -23.93 2.86 14.05
CA ALA A 115 -22.79 2.32 13.33
C ALA A 115 -21.76 3.42 13.02
N TYR A 116 -20.49 3.04 12.86
CA TYR A 116 -19.49 3.98 12.34
C TYR A 116 -19.65 4.15 10.83
N LYS A 117 -19.73 5.40 10.40
CA LYS A 117 -19.81 5.75 8.98
C LYS A 117 -18.56 6.49 8.53
N PRO A 118 -17.93 6.09 7.42
CA PRO A 118 -16.89 6.90 6.81
C PRO A 118 -17.50 8.23 6.38
N LYS A 119 -16.93 9.33 6.86
CA LYS A 119 -17.30 10.70 6.46
C LYS A 119 -16.36 11.22 5.37
N GLN A 120 -15.12 10.74 5.34
CA GLN A 120 -14.15 11.05 4.31
C GLN A 120 -13.19 9.88 4.12
N SER A 121 -12.74 9.68 2.89
CA SER A 121 -11.67 8.74 2.55
C SER A 121 -10.80 9.37 1.48
N VAL A 122 -9.49 9.38 1.70
CA VAL A 122 -8.49 9.76 0.72
C VAL A 122 -7.59 8.54 0.51
N GLY A 123 -7.63 7.99 -0.70
CA GLY A 123 -6.73 6.92 -1.11
C GLY A 123 -5.55 7.49 -1.89
N MET A 124 -4.35 7.02 -1.58
CA MET A 124 -3.13 7.38 -2.29
C MET A 124 -2.51 6.10 -2.86
N THR A 125 -2.49 6.03 -4.19
CA THR A 125 -1.70 5.03 -4.92
C THR A 125 -0.21 5.39 -4.83
N ASP A 126 0.67 4.38 -4.83
CA ASP A 126 2.13 4.58 -4.72
C ASP A 126 2.53 5.31 -3.41
N MET A 127 1.82 5.02 -2.32
CA MET A 127 2.12 5.49 -0.98
C MET A 127 2.13 4.34 0.01
N GLY A 128 2.75 3.21 -0.38
CA GLY A 128 2.95 2.05 0.50
C GLY A 128 4.42 1.80 0.85
N THR A 129 4.69 0.65 1.46
CA THR A 129 6.06 0.18 1.74
C THR A 129 6.94 0.11 0.49
N SER A 130 6.38 -0.25 -0.67
CA SER A 130 7.08 -0.28 -1.97
C SER A 130 7.73 1.06 -2.34
N ARG A 131 7.06 2.18 -2.08
CA ARG A 131 7.62 3.51 -2.31
C ARG A 131 8.84 3.76 -1.44
N MET A 132 8.79 3.40 -0.16
CA MET A 132 9.95 3.52 0.71
C MET A 132 11.13 2.67 0.22
N ILE A 133 10.86 1.44 -0.23
CA ILE A 133 11.91 0.56 -0.77
C ILE A 133 12.49 1.14 -2.06
N LYS A 134 11.65 1.67 -2.95
CA LYS A 134 12.09 2.35 -4.18
C LYS A 134 12.98 3.55 -3.87
N ASP A 135 12.55 4.44 -2.97
CA ASP A 135 13.31 5.63 -2.58
C ASP A 135 14.65 5.25 -1.92
N LEU A 136 14.66 4.20 -1.08
CA LEU A 136 15.87 3.65 -0.48
C LEU A 136 16.80 3.04 -1.54
N THR A 137 16.25 2.31 -2.50
CA THR A 137 17.02 1.70 -3.59
C THR A 137 17.73 2.77 -4.42
N PHE A 138 17.01 3.82 -4.83
CA PHE A 138 17.63 4.93 -5.56
C PHE A 138 18.70 5.62 -4.73
N ARG A 139 18.44 5.85 -3.44
CA ARG A 139 19.43 6.47 -2.55
C ARG A 139 20.72 5.65 -2.47
N VAL A 140 20.61 4.35 -2.26
CA VAL A 140 21.75 3.41 -2.19
C VAL A 140 22.52 3.41 -3.51
N LEU A 141 21.82 3.39 -4.66
CA LEU A 141 22.45 3.45 -5.98
C LEU A 141 23.16 4.79 -6.23
N PHE A 142 22.56 5.92 -5.85
CA PHE A 142 23.20 7.22 -5.98
C PHE A 142 24.42 7.34 -5.08
N ALA A 143 24.36 6.82 -3.84
CA ALA A 143 25.50 6.78 -2.94
C ALA A 143 26.65 5.93 -3.51
N TYR A 144 26.33 4.78 -4.12
CA TYR A 144 27.32 3.95 -4.82
C TYR A 144 28.01 4.74 -5.94
N ASN A 145 27.22 5.38 -6.81
CA ASN A 145 27.69 6.12 -7.99
C ASN A 145 28.45 7.42 -7.64
N ALA A 146 28.22 7.98 -6.46
CA ALA A 146 28.91 9.18 -5.98
C ALA A 146 30.39 8.91 -5.60
N ASN A 147 30.81 7.65 -5.52
CA ASN A 147 32.21 7.31 -5.26
C ASN A 147 33.10 7.67 -6.46
N ALA A 148 34.18 8.41 -6.21
CA ALA A 148 35.05 8.98 -7.23
C ALA A 148 35.77 7.95 -8.13
N ASN A 149 35.77 6.67 -7.76
CA ASN A 149 36.47 5.58 -8.45
C ASN A 149 35.55 4.69 -9.32
N VAL A 150 34.30 5.12 -9.57
CA VAL A 150 33.30 4.37 -10.34
C VAL A 150 33.45 4.68 -11.83
N THR A 151 33.75 3.66 -12.64
CA THR A 151 33.80 3.79 -14.11
C THR A 151 32.41 3.97 -14.72
N GLU A 152 32.31 4.36 -16.00
CA GLU A 152 31.01 4.47 -16.68
C GLU A 152 30.26 3.11 -16.74
N ASP A 153 31.00 2.01 -16.90
CA ASP A 153 30.44 0.65 -16.80
C ASP A 153 29.91 0.37 -15.39
N ASP A 154 30.61 0.87 -14.36
CA ASP A 154 30.16 0.81 -12.95
C ASP A 154 28.99 1.76 -12.63
N ARG A 155 28.50 2.57 -13.57
CA ARG A 155 27.26 3.34 -13.41
C ARG A 155 26.06 2.67 -14.05
N ARG A 156 26.30 1.78 -15.03
CA ARG A 156 25.25 1.08 -15.79
C ARG A 156 24.93 -0.31 -15.25
N TRP A 157 25.68 -0.82 -14.28
CA TRP A 157 25.41 -2.11 -13.66
C TRP A 157 23.97 -2.30 -13.13
N PRO A 158 23.21 -1.27 -12.66
CA PRO A 158 21.84 -1.52 -12.21
C PRO A 158 20.92 -1.98 -13.35
N ILE A 159 21.26 -1.62 -14.60
CA ILE A 159 20.55 -2.08 -15.80
C ILE A 159 20.86 -3.55 -16.06
N ALA A 160 22.12 -3.96 -15.87
CA ALA A 160 22.57 -5.33 -16.10
C ALA A 160 22.10 -6.30 -15.01
N ALA A 161 22.05 -5.86 -13.75
CA ALA A 161 21.60 -6.66 -12.62
C ALA A 161 20.06 -6.71 -12.49
N GLY A 162 19.35 -5.74 -13.06
CA GLY A 162 17.89 -5.64 -12.92
C GLY A 162 17.50 -4.89 -11.64
N LEU A 163 16.60 -3.91 -11.77
CA LEU A 163 16.20 -3.07 -10.63
C LEU A 163 15.38 -3.83 -9.58
N ASP A 164 14.65 -4.87 -9.99
CA ASP A 164 13.80 -5.65 -9.10
C ASP A 164 14.64 -6.47 -8.11
N ASP A 165 15.71 -7.13 -8.59
CA ASP A 165 16.64 -7.89 -7.75
C ASP A 165 17.35 -6.97 -6.75
N ILE A 166 17.76 -5.78 -7.19
CA ILE A 166 18.37 -4.77 -6.31
C ILE A 166 17.38 -4.31 -5.25
N ALA A 167 16.13 -4.02 -5.64
CA ALA A 167 15.10 -3.59 -4.71
C ALA A 167 14.77 -4.67 -3.67
N GLN A 168 14.78 -5.94 -4.06
CA GLN A 168 14.61 -7.08 -3.16
C GLN A 168 15.75 -7.15 -2.14
N GLU A 169 17.01 -7.10 -2.58
CA GLU A 169 18.17 -7.11 -1.69
C GLU A 169 18.16 -5.91 -0.72
N VAL A 170 17.82 -4.71 -1.21
CA VAL A 170 17.67 -3.51 -0.37
C VAL A 170 16.55 -3.70 0.67
N ALA A 171 15.44 -4.34 0.31
CA ALA A 171 14.36 -4.63 1.24
C ALA A 171 14.79 -5.61 2.34
N LEU A 172 15.56 -6.65 1.99
CA LEU A 172 16.15 -7.60 2.94
C LEU A 172 17.13 -6.89 3.89
N ALA A 173 18.06 -6.10 3.34
CA ALA A 173 19.01 -5.31 4.12
C ALA A 173 18.31 -4.34 5.10
N ARG A 174 17.26 -3.66 4.66
CA ARG A 174 16.44 -2.81 5.54
C ARG A 174 15.85 -3.62 6.68
N ASN A 175 15.29 -4.80 6.40
CA ASN A 175 14.67 -5.63 7.43
C ASN A 175 15.72 -6.19 8.39
N GLU A 176 16.91 -6.53 7.91
CA GLU A 176 18.03 -6.91 8.77
C GLU A 176 18.46 -5.75 9.68
N ILE A 177 18.59 -4.52 9.15
CA ILE A 177 18.90 -3.32 9.94
C ILE A 177 17.79 -2.99 10.95
N LYS A 178 16.52 -3.27 10.65
CA LYS A 178 15.42 -2.97 11.57
C LYS A 178 15.11 -4.08 12.58
N TYR A 179 15.25 -5.34 12.18
CA TYR A 179 14.66 -6.49 12.89
C TYR A 179 15.60 -7.70 12.98
N GLY A 180 16.90 -7.53 12.71
CA GLY A 180 17.88 -8.62 12.78
C GLY A 180 17.85 -9.39 14.10
N ILE A 181 18.18 -10.68 14.04
CA ILE A 181 18.15 -11.62 15.19
C ILE A 181 18.96 -11.05 16.36
N GLY A 182 18.39 -11.09 17.57
CA GLY A 182 19.02 -10.60 18.80
C GLY A 182 18.76 -9.12 19.12
N ARG A 183 17.88 -8.44 18.37
CA ARG A 183 17.54 -7.03 18.60
C ARG A 183 16.25 -6.88 19.42
N ALA A 184 16.32 -6.02 20.43
CA ALA A 184 15.12 -5.56 21.13
C ALA A 184 14.40 -4.51 20.27
N GLU A 185 13.07 -4.60 20.17
CA GLU A 185 12.22 -3.69 19.37
C GLU A 185 12.39 -2.20 19.74
N SER A 186 12.96 -1.89 20.91
CA SER A 186 13.18 -0.52 21.40
C SER A 186 14.53 0.11 21.03
N GLN A 187 15.45 -0.63 20.40
CA GLN A 187 16.76 -0.07 20.04
C GLN A 187 16.69 0.80 18.78
N ALA A 188 17.28 1.99 18.85
CA ALA A 188 17.43 2.86 17.69
C ALA A 188 18.31 2.17 16.64
N ILE A 189 17.92 2.26 15.37
CA ILE A 189 18.68 1.66 14.25
C ILE A 189 19.99 2.40 13.93
N ILE A 190 20.28 3.53 14.61
CA ILE A 190 21.40 4.41 14.29
C ILE A 190 22.74 3.67 14.48
N GLY A 191 23.61 3.75 13.47
CA GLY A 191 24.94 3.12 13.48
C GLY A 191 24.93 1.65 13.09
N GLN A 192 23.84 1.16 12.50
CA GLN A 192 23.70 -0.21 12.02
C GLN A 192 23.69 -0.23 10.50
N ASP A 193 24.77 -0.74 9.91
CA ASP A 193 24.94 -0.79 8.48
C ASP A 193 25.11 -2.25 8.03
N THR A 194 24.66 -2.56 6.82
CA THR A 194 24.84 -3.86 6.19
C THR A 194 25.28 -3.66 4.74
N SER A 195 25.61 -4.75 4.05
CA SER A 195 25.98 -4.72 2.65
C SER A 195 25.17 -5.75 1.88
N ILE A 196 24.71 -5.37 0.70
CA ILE A 196 24.06 -6.27 -0.25
C ILE A 196 25.06 -6.72 -1.30
N ASN A 197 24.93 -7.98 -1.71
CA ASN A 197 25.80 -8.64 -2.66
C ASN A 197 25.02 -8.95 -3.93
N ILE A 198 25.34 -8.28 -5.02
CA ILE A 198 24.60 -8.40 -6.28
C ILE A 198 25.53 -8.99 -7.34
N THR A 199 25.15 -10.14 -7.88
CA THR A 199 25.92 -10.81 -8.94
C THR A 199 25.29 -10.50 -10.28
N GLU A 200 26.01 -9.79 -11.14
CA GLU A 200 25.57 -9.51 -12.51
C GLU A 200 25.51 -10.82 -13.33
N PRO A 201 24.73 -10.87 -14.43
CA PRO A 201 24.72 -12.04 -15.35
C PRO A 201 26.10 -12.40 -15.91
N SER A 202 27.03 -11.44 -15.93
CA SER A 202 28.44 -11.62 -16.29
C SER A 202 29.25 -12.44 -15.26
N GLY A 203 28.68 -12.72 -14.09
CA GLY A 203 29.36 -13.31 -12.93
C GLY A 203 30.11 -12.29 -12.06
N ARG A 204 30.05 -11.00 -12.39
CA ARG A 204 30.70 -9.94 -11.61
C ARG A 204 29.91 -9.66 -10.32
N LEU A 205 30.58 -9.76 -9.18
CA LEU A 205 30.02 -9.42 -7.88
C LEU A 205 30.15 -7.92 -7.57
N ARG A 206 29.07 -7.31 -7.11
CA ARG A 206 28.98 -5.95 -6.58
C ARG A 206 28.61 -6.00 -5.11
N ILE A 207 29.36 -5.26 -4.29
CA ILE A 207 29.04 -5.08 -2.88
C ILE A 207 28.60 -3.63 -2.71
N VAL A 208 27.38 -3.43 -2.20
CA VAL A 208 26.79 -2.11 -2.00
C VAL A 208 26.40 -1.95 -0.55
N ASN A 209 26.84 -0.87 0.09
CA ASN A 209 26.52 -0.60 1.48
C ASN A 209 25.12 0.01 1.60
N VAL A 210 24.35 -0.47 2.57
CA VAL A 210 23.07 0.09 3.00
C VAL A 210 23.23 0.53 4.44
N THR A 211 23.09 1.83 4.69
CA THR A 211 23.32 2.38 6.03
C THR A 211 22.03 2.63 6.78
N SER A 212 22.11 2.61 8.11
CA SER A 212 21.03 3.09 8.99
C SER A 212 20.61 4.53 8.66
N GLN A 213 21.57 5.38 8.28
CA GLN A 213 21.31 6.78 7.92
C GLN A 213 20.48 6.91 6.65
N ASP A 214 20.68 6.01 5.67
CA ASP A 214 19.86 5.98 4.45
C ASP A 214 18.41 5.63 4.77
N ILE A 215 18.20 4.65 5.66
CA ILE A 215 16.88 4.23 6.11
C ILE A 215 16.18 5.34 6.88
N VAL A 216 16.86 5.98 7.84
CA VAL A 216 16.31 7.09 8.63
C VAL A 216 15.91 8.24 7.72
N HIS A 217 16.79 8.63 6.78
CA HIS A 217 16.52 9.72 5.86
C HIS A 217 15.26 9.48 5.01
N VAL A 218 15.16 8.29 4.40
CA VAL A 218 13.99 7.93 3.58
C VAL A 218 12.72 7.86 4.44
N GLN A 219 12.82 7.33 5.67
CA GLN A 219 11.70 7.30 6.61
C GLN A 219 11.23 8.70 6.98
N GLU A 220 12.12 9.62 7.30
CA GLU A 220 11.77 11.01 7.65
C GLU A 220 11.06 11.72 6.49
N GLN A 221 11.57 11.58 5.26
CA GLN A 221 10.92 12.13 4.07
C GLN A 221 9.54 11.53 3.84
N TYR A 222 9.42 10.21 4.00
CA TYR A 222 8.17 9.50 3.82
C TYR A 222 7.15 9.88 4.89
N MET A 223 7.55 9.96 6.16
CA MET A 223 6.71 10.42 7.27
C MET A 223 6.26 11.87 7.11
N ALA A 224 7.13 12.75 6.59
CA ALA A 224 6.76 14.12 6.28
C ALA A 224 5.68 14.17 5.17
N ALA A 225 5.81 13.32 4.15
CA ALA A 225 4.83 13.22 3.08
C ALA A 225 3.46 12.70 3.58
N ILE A 226 3.46 11.63 4.40
CA ILE A 226 2.23 11.12 5.04
C ILE A 226 1.59 12.18 5.92
N SER A 227 2.38 12.85 6.76
CA SER A 227 1.89 13.90 7.66
C SER A 227 1.24 15.04 6.89
N LYS A 228 1.81 15.45 5.76
CA LYS A 228 1.23 16.44 4.86
C LYS A 228 -0.10 15.97 4.27
N SER A 229 -0.18 14.70 3.85
CA SER A 229 -1.42 14.11 3.32
C SER A 229 -2.52 14.05 4.37
N ILE A 230 -2.20 13.64 5.61
CA ILE A 230 -3.15 13.64 6.73
C ILE A 230 -3.69 15.05 6.98
N ARG A 231 -2.79 16.04 7.08
CA ARG A 231 -3.21 17.45 7.28
C ARG A 231 -4.12 17.93 6.15
N THR A 232 -3.80 17.59 4.91
CA THR A 232 -4.61 17.95 3.74
C THR A 232 -6.00 17.31 3.80
N ALA A 233 -6.07 16.03 4.16
CA ALA A 233 -7.34 15.33 4.32
C ALA A 233 -8.19 15.95 5.43
N LEU A 234 -7.59 16.26 6.59
CA LEU A 234 -8.29 16.89 7.71
C LEU A 234 -8.78 18.32 7.39
N ILE A 235 -7.97 19.15 6.73
CA ILE A 235 -8.39 20.52 6.32
C ILE A 235 -9.55 20.47 5.33
N GLN A 236 -9.53 19.52 4.38
CA GLN A 236 -10.66 19.32 3.46
C GLN A 236 -11.94 18.94 4.22
N ASN A 237 -11.83 18.16 5.31
CA ASN A 237 -12.96 17.84 6.17
C ASN A 237 -13.54 19.10 6.84
N ASP A 238 -12.70 19.92 7.45
CA ASP A 238 -13.14 21.13 8.16
C ASP A 238 -13.86 22.08 7.22
N LEU A 239 -13.34 22.26 6.00
CA LEU A 239 -13.98 23.07 4.96
C LEU A 239 -15.33 22.48 4.53
N MET A 240 -15.41 21.16 4.28
CA MET A 240 -16.68 20.52 3.91
C MET A 240 -17.70 20.58 5.07
N ALA A 241 -17.27 20.38 6.31
CA ALA A 241 -18.11 20.51 7.49
C ALA A 241 -18.68 21.93 7.64
N GLU A 242 -17.92 22.96 7.25
CA GLU A 242 -18.36 24.35 7.24
C GLU A 242 -19.40 24.62 6.13
N TYR A 243 -19.23 24.03 4.94
CA TYR A 243 -20.20 24.11 3.82
C TYR A 243 -21.52 23.39 4.09
N PHE A 244 -21.50 22.27 4.83
CA PHE A 244 -22.69 21.49 5.17
C PHE A 244 -23.33 21.88 6.51
N ARG A 245 -22.84 22.93 7.19
CA ARG A 245 -23.64 23.55 8.25
C ARG A 245 -24.94 24.02 7.60
N PRO A 246 -26.13 23.59 8.09
CA PRO A 246 -27.37 24.19 7.67
C PRO A 246 -27.17 25.69 7.86
N SER A 247 -27.37 26.47 6.79
CA SER A 247 -27.42 27.91 6.96
C SER A 247 -28.42 28.14 8.09
N GLN A 248 -27.98 28.72 9.20
CA GLN A 248 -28.92 29.34 10.10
C GLN A 248 -29.46 30.52 9.31
N SER A 249 -30.45 30.22 8.45
CA SER A 249 -31.19 31.18 7.67
C SER A 249 -31.81 32.11 8.69
N SER A 250 -31.21 33.29 8.81
CA SER A 250 -31.88 34.56 9.06
C SER A 250 -33.26 34.40 9.71
N ARG A 251 -33.31 34.24 11.03
CA ARG A 251 -34.51 34.70 11.74
C ARG A 251 -34.54 36.21 11.61
N ARG A 252 -35.33 36.64 10.63
CA ARG A 252 -35.72 38.01 10.35
C ARG A 252 -36.06 38.73 11.66
N ARG A 253 -35.62 39.98 11.70
CA ARG A 253 -36.20 41.08 12.48
C ARG A 253 -37.73 41.16 12.30
N THR A 254 -38.32 41.91 13.24
CA THR A 254 -39.70 42.43 13.42
C THR A 254 -40.61 41.52 14.25
N MET A 255 -41.26 41.98 15.33
CA MET A 255 -41.42 43.36 15.88
C MET A 255 -40.89 43.46 17.31
#